data_AF-A0A6A4H505-F1
#
_entry.id   AF-A0A6A4H505-F1
#
_cell.length_a   1.000
_cell.length_b   1.000
_cell.length_c   1.000
_cell.angle_alpha   90.00
_cell.angle_beta   90.00
_cell.angle_gamma   90.00
#
_symmetry.space_group_name_H-M   'P 1'
#
loop_
_entity.id
_entity.type
_entity.pdbx_description
1 polymer ?
#
loop_
_entity_poly.entity_id
_entity_poly.type
_entity_poly.pdbx_seq_one_letter_code
_entity_poly.pdbx_strand_id
1 'polypeptide(L)'
;MWSSSLGYRPKGYQFSMIDYHSYRAALEDLLCSPWGRAAMLKGGIVAHLAEDFLTVEDVGHGPSDDVLQFGHCQKSSENPSLGYWDDELTSEELDLISGVYRVDSGKRQIGLNGPQTLDISWWPKHLAWAHSGLNIGTWNADCEHWYKGRLAAIQAGTAKLLSPTEWKSAIRFTHQSLKVAEIGEKLAAEFLDSII
;
A
#
# COMPACT_ATOMS: atom_id res chain seq x y z
N MET A 1 -20.15 8.95 3.60
CA MET A 1 -19.58 10.11 2.88
C MET A 1 -18.42 9.57 2.08
N TRP A 2 -18.39 9.73 0.75
CA TRP A 2 -17.40 9.05 -0.08
C TRP A 2 -16.02 9.70 0.07
N SER A 3 -15.20 9.15 0.96
CA SER A 3 -13.75 9.31 0.85
C SER A 3 -13.28 8.33 -0.24
N SER A 4 -13.05 8.85 -1.44
CA SER A 4 -12.31 8.14 -2.49
C SER A 4 -11.12 9.02 -2.78
N SER A 5 -9.95 8.59 -2.32
CA SER A 5 -8.70 9.33 -2.37
C SER A 5 -8.30 9.82 -3.77
N LEU A 6 -8.77 9.19 -4.86
CA LEU A 6 -8.62 9.69 -6.25
C LEU A 6 -9.96 9.86 -7.01
N GLY A 7 -11.09 9.68 -6.32
CA GLY A 7 -12.43 9.88 -6.87
C GLY A 7 -13.02 8.69 -7.64
N TYR A 8 -14.18 8.96 -8.25
CA TYR A 8 -14.96 8.02 -9.06
C TYR A 8 -14.69 8.24 -10.57
N ARG A 9 -14.75 7.17 -11.37
CA ARG A 9 -14.72 7.23 -12.83
C ARG A 9 -15.85 6.39 -13.46
N PRO A 10 -16.42 6.84 -14.59
CA PRO A 10 -17.45 6.07 -15.28
C PRO A 10 -16.88 4.82 -15.93
N LYS A 11 -17.74 3.84 -16.19
CA LYS A 11 -17.37 2.60 -16.90
C LYS A 11 -16.74 2.93 -18.25
N GLY A 12 -15.60 2.31 -18.54
CA GLY A 12 -14.90 2.46 -19.82
C GLY A 12 -14.04 3.73 -19.93
N TYR A 13 -13.91 4.51 -18.85
CA TYR A 13 -12.96 5.62 -18.78
C TYR A 13 -11.54 5.13 -19.15
N GLN A 14 -10.90 5.86 -20.06
CA GLN A 14 -9.53 5.57 -20.51
C GLN A 14 -8.56 6.39 -19.67
N PHE A 15 -7.81 5.71 -18.82
CA PHE A 15 -6.78 6.35 -18.01
C PHE A 15 -5.57 6.69 -18.87
N SER A 16 -4.98 7.85 -18.61
CA SER A 16 -3.87 8.42 -19.35
C SER A 16 -2.73 8.82 -18.42
N MET A 17 -1.63 9.31 -18.99
CA MET A 17 -0.55 9.90 -18.20
C MET A 17 -0.97 11.12 -17.39
N ILE A 18 -2.04 11.82 -17.79
CA ILE A 18 -2.58 12.94 -17.00
C ILE A 18 -3.15 12.40 -15.68
N ASP A 19 -3.87 11.28 -15.72
CA ASP A 19 -4.39 10.63 -14.52
C ASP A 19 -3.26 10.13 -13.62
N TYR A 20 -2.19 9.57 -14.20
CA TYR A 20 -1.02 9.14 -13.45
C TYR A 20 -0.33 10.32 -12.76
N HIS A 21 -0.10 11.44 -13.45
CA HIS A 21 0.48 12.64 -12.82
C HIS A 21 -0.41 13.21 -11.72
N SER A 22 -1.74 13.17 -11.91
CA SER A 22 -2.70 13.61 -10.90
C SER A 22 -2.65 12.73 -9.65
N TYR A 23 -2.53 11.41 -9.83
CA TYR A 23 -2.26 10.48 -8.74
C TYR A 23 -0.93 10.78 -8.04
N ARG A 24 0.15 11.00 -8.79
CA ARG A 24 1.47 11.29 -8.22
C ARG A 24 1.47 12.58 -7.38
N ALA A 25 0.77 13.62 -7.82
CA ALA A 25 0.63 14.85 -7.04
C ALA A 25 -0.16 14.62 -5.74
N ALA A 26 -1.24 13.83 -5.78
CA ALA A 26 -1.99 13.48 -4.56
C ALA A 26 -1.18 12.57 -3.62
N LEU A 27 -0.33 11.71 -4.17
CA LEU A 27 0.58 10.87 -3.39
C LEU A 27 1.66 11.71 -2.71
N GLU A 28 2.25 12.67 -3.41
CA GLU A 28 3.23 13.60 -2.84
C GLU A 28 2.64 14.39 -1.67
N ASP A 29 1.44 14.95 -1.83
CA ASP A 29 0.74 15.70 -0.78
C ASP A 29 0.50 14.84 0.48
N LEU A 30 0.09 13.57 0.30
CA LEU A 30 -0.05 12.62 1.40
C LEU A 30 1.30 12.33 2.08
N LEU A 31 2.36 12.06 1.32
CA LEU A 31 3.63 11.60 1.86
C LEU A 31 4.46 12.72 2.49
N CYS A 32 4.31 13.96 2.05
CA CYS A 32 4.92 15.12 2.71
C CYS A 32 4.28 15.48 4.06
N SER A 33 3.22 14.77 4.46
CA SER A 33 2.60 14.87 5.77
C SER A 33 3.19 13.83 6.75
N PRO A 34 2.72 13.77 8.02
CA PRO A 34 3.19 12.77 8.98
C PRO A 34 3.00 11.30 8.53
N TRP A 35 2.07 11.04 7.61
CA TRP A 35 1.84 9.70 7.06
C TRP A 35 3.01 9.16 6.22
N GLY A 36 3.90 10.03 5.73
CA GLY A 36 5.09 9.63 4.97
C GLY A 36 5.99 8.67 5.73
N ARG A 37 6.20 8.94 7.02
CA ARG A 37 6.98 8.07 7.91
C ARG A 37 6.34 6.70 8.04
N ALA A 38 5.02 6.64 8.30
CA ALA A 38 4.29 5.39 8.39
C ALA A 38 4.34 4.58 7.09
N ALA A 39 4.30 5.24 5.93
CA ALA A 39 4.44 4.60 4.63
C ALA A 39 5.82 3.96 4.44
N MET A 40 6.89 4.68 4.78
CA MET A 40 8.27 4.16 4.74
C MET A 40 8.45 2.95 5.67
N LEU A 41 7.90 3.00 6.88
CA LEU A 41 8.00 1.89 7.84
C LEU A 41 7.14 0.67 7.49
N LYS A 42 6.09 0.83 6.67
CA LYS A 42 5.22 -0.27 6.22
C LYS A 42 5.96 -1.31 5.36
N GLY A 43 7.08 -0.92 4.74
CA GLY A 43 7.89 -1.78 3.87
C GLY A 43 7.21 -2.14 2.55
N GLY A 44 7.86 -3.03 1.79
CA GLY A 44 7.35 -3.56 0.52
C GLY A 44 7.02 -2.48 -0.50
N ILE A 45 5.93 -2.67 -1.25
CA ILE A 45 5.52 -1.71 -2.29
C ILE A 45 5.13 -0.34 -1.73
N VAL A 46 4.65 -0.27 -0.49
CA VAL A 46 4.21 1.00 0.13
C VAL A 46 5.42 1.87 0.40
N ALA A 47 6.45 1.32 1.05
CA ALA A 47 7.70 2.03 1.30
C ALA A 47 8.41 2.42 0.00
N HIS A 48 8.47 1.51 -0.97
CA HIS A 48 9.17 1.79 -2.23
C HIS A 48 8.47 2.88 -3.07
N LEU A 49 7.15 3.01 -2.99
CA LEU A 49 6.44 4.14 -3.58
C LEU A 49 6.67 5.46 -2.82
N ALA A 50 6.94 5.37 -1.52
CA ALA A 50 7.24 6.53 -0.69
C ALA A 50 8.67 7.05 -0.86
N GLU A 51 9.63 6.17 -1.15
CA GLU A 51 11.04 6.48 -1.44
C GLU A 51 11.22 7.45 -2.61
N ASP A 52 10.25 7.53 -3.52
CA ASP A 52 10.26 8.50 -4.61
C ASP A 52 10.14 9.97 -4.13
N PHE A 53 9.67 10.19 -2.90
CA PHE A 53 9.36 11.50 -2.34
C PHE A 53 10.08 11.80 -1.02
N LEU A 54 10.48 10.75 -0.29
CA LEU A 54 11.02 10.85 1.06
C LEU A 54 12.43 10.28 1.13
N THR A 55 13.22 10.87 2.02
CA THR A 55 14.55 10.41 2.40
C THR A 55 14.51 9.66 3.73
N VAL A 56 15.57 8.93 4.06
CA VAL A 56 15.66 8.21 5.34
C VAL A 56 15.67 9.19 6.52
N GLU A 57 16.19 10.39 6.31
CA GLU A 57 16.22 11.48 7.28
C GLU A 57 14.81 11.94 7.67
N ASP A 58 13.85 11.90 6.73
CA ASP A 58 12.45 12.28 6.99
C ASP A 58 11.76 11.32 7.97
N VAL A 59 12.23 10.06 8.06
CA VAL A 59 11.70 9.01 8.95
C VAL A 59 12.19 9.16 10.40
N GLY A 60 13.27 9.92 10.62
CA GLY A 60 13.97 9.98 11.91
C GLY A 60 13.26 10.74 13.03
N HIS A 61 12.17 11.47 12.75
CA HIS A 61 11.56 12.41 13.70
C HIS A 61 10.62 11.79 14.75
N GLY A 62 10.52 10.46 14.84
CA GLY A 62 9.58 9.79 15.74
C GLY A 62 8.12 9.93 15.26
N PRO A 63 7.15 9.33 16.00
CA PRO A 63 5.74 9.40 15.61
C PRO A 63 5.16 10.81 15.76
N SER A 64 4.12 11.10 14.99
CA SER A 64 3.44 12.39 14.99
C SER A 64 2.56 12.63 16.23
N ASP A 65 2.11 13.87 16.44
CA ASP A 65 1.13 14.17 17.50
C ASP A 65 -0.24 13.48 17.25
N ASP A 66 -0.56 13.17 15.99
CA ASP A 66 -1.79 12.48 15.59
C ASP A 66 -1.80 10.99 15.98
N VAL A 67 -0.67 10.45 16.43
CA VAL A 67 -0.53 9.08 16.91
C VAL A 67 -1.53 8.72 18.02
N LEU A 68 -1.95 9.72 18.80
CA LEU A 68 -2.92 9.54 19.89
C LEU A 68 -4.35 9.29 19.40
N GLN A 69 -4.66 9.68 18.15
CA GLN A 69 -5.99 9.56 17.58
C GLN A 69 -6.07 8.47 16.50
N PHE A 70 -5.05 8.38 15.65
CA PHE A 70 -5.06 7.51 14.46
C PHE A 70 -3.92 6.49 14.44
N GLY A 71 -3.03 6.51 15.44
CA GLY A 71 -1.91 5.60 15.54
C GLY A 71 -2.28 4.21 16.07
N HIS A 72 -1.29 3.33 16.03
CA HIS A 72 -1.31 1.99 16.56
C HIS A 72 -0.61 1.93 17.93
N CYS A 73 -1.26 1.30 18.92
CA CYS A 73 -0.67 1.04 20.23
C CYS A 73 -0.31 -0.44 20.38
N GLN A 74 0.98 -0.75 20.38
CA GLN A 74 1.47 -2.08 20.74
C GLN A 74 1.65 -2.16 22.26
N LYS A 75 0.78 -2.90 22.93
CA LYS A 75 0.87 -3.12 24.38
C LYS A 75 2.01 -4.07 24.74
N SER A 76 2.68 -3.78 25.85
CA SER A 76 3.66 -4.69 26.43
C SER A 76 2.98 -5.97 26.94
N SER A 77 3.60 -7.12 26.68
CA SER A 77 3.19 -8.42 27.21
C SER A 77 3.45 -8.54 28.72
N GLU A 78 4.47 -7.87 29.24
CA GLU A 78 4.88 -7.92 30.64
C GLU A 78 4.07 -6.94 31.52
N ASN A 79 3.78 -5.75 31.00
CA ASN A 79 3.03 -4.73 31.71
C ASN A 79 1.91 -4.14 30.85
N PRO A 80 0.64 -4.54 31.07
CA PRO A 80 -0.50 -4.05 30.30
C PRO A 80 -0.78 -2.54 30.39
N SER A 81 -0.13 -1.84 31.33
CA SER A 81 -0.22 -0.38 31.45
C SER A 81 0.81 0.38 30.60
N LEU A 82 1.78 -0.33 30.00
CA LEU A 82 2.77 0.21 29.08
C LEU A 82 2.42 -0.18 27.64
N GLY A 83 2.60 0.76 26.72
CA GLY A 83 2.41 0.54 25.30
C GLY A 83 3.26 1.50 24.47
N TYR A 84 3.71 1.02 23.32
CA TYR A 84 4.42 1.80 22.32
C TYR A 84 3.43 2.30 21.28
N TRP A 85 3.50 3.58 20.95
CA TRP A 85 2.62 4.22 19.99
C TRP A 85 3.39 4.55 18.72
N ASP A 86 2.81 4.21 17.58
CA ASP A 86 3.35 4.57 16.27
C ASP A 86 2.25 4.98 15.29
N ASP A 87 2.57 5.82 14.31
CA ASP A 87 1.63 6.25 13.28
C ASP A 87 1.18 5.04 12.43
N GLU A 88 -0.10 4.98 12.07
CA GLU A 88 -0.63 3.90 11.23
C GLU A 88 -1.38 4.46 10.02
N LEU A 89 -1.13 3.87 8.85
CA LEU A 89 -1.87 4.19 7.64
C LEU A 89 -3.24 3.51 7.64
N THR A 90 -4.29 4.29 7.41
CA THR A 90 -5.65 3.79 7.19
C THR A 90 -5.75 3.05 5.85
N SER A 91 -6.83 2.28 5.68
CA SER A 91 -7.10 1.60 4.40
C SER A 91 -7.26 2.56 3.22
N GLU A 92 -7.75 3.78 3.47
CA GLU A 92 -7.97 4.79 2.44
C GLU A 92 -6.65 5.43 1.99
N GLU A 93 -5.72 5.63 2.92
CA GLU A 93 -4.36 6.11 2.64
C GLU A 93 -3.55 5.04 1.91
N LEU A 94 -3.64 3.77 2.31
CA LEU A 94 -3.02 2.66 1.57
C LEU A 94 -3.57 2.54 0.14
N ASP A 95 -4.87 2.77 -0.04
CA ASP A 95 -5.52 2.81 -1.35
C ASP A 95 -5.05 4.02 -2.18
N LEU A 96 -4.86 5.19 -1.55
CA LEU A 96 -4.26 6.37 -2.20
C LEU A 96 -2.84 6.08 -2.67
N ILE A 97 -1.99 5.53 -1.79
CA ILE A 97 -0.59 5.17 -2.12
C ILE A 97 -0.54 4.22 -3.31
N SER A 98 -1.44 3.25 -3.34
CA SER A 98 -1.55 2.27 -4.42
C SER A 98 -2.16 2.85 -5.71
N GLY A 99 -2.66 4.08 -5.69
CA GLY A 99 -3.27 4.75 -6.82
C GLY A 99 -4.63 4.17 -7.23
N VAL A 100 -5.49 3.88 -6.25
CA VAL A 100 -6.80 3.24 -6.45
C VAL A 100 -7.87 4.23 -6.94
N TYR A 101 -8.57 3.87 -8.01
CA TYR A 101 -9.78 4.53 -8.49
C TYR A 101 -10.98 3.61 -8.33
N ARG A 102 -12.14 4.18 -8.00
CA ARG A 102 -13.43 3.47 -8.03
C ARG A 102 -14.10 3.69 -9.38
N VAL A 103 -14.34 2.61 -10.12
CA VAL A 103 -14.95 2.66 -11.45
C VAL A 103 -16.33 2.02 -11.44
N ASP A 104 -17.30 2.60 -12.13
CA ASP A 104 -18.61 1.96 -12.32
C ASP A 104 -18.46 0.58 -12.99
N SER A 105 -18.94 -0.49 -12.35
CA SER A 105 -18.99 -1.82 -12.98
C SER A 105 -20.12 -1.91 -14.02
N GLY A 106 -21.09 -1.01 -13.95
CA GLY A 106 -22.32 -1.00 -14.75
C GLY A 106 -23.30 -2.11 -14.37
N LYS A 107 -23.04 -2.86 -13.29
CA LYS A 107 -23.97 -3.86 -12.75
C LYS A 107 -24.80 -3.20 -11.65
N ARG A 108 -26.13 -3.23 -11.79
CA ARG A 108 -27.05 -2.93 -10.68
C ARG A 108 -27.35 -4.22 -9.94
N GLN A 109 -27.13 -4.23 -8.63
CA GLN A 109 -27.63 -5.31 -7.79
C GLN A 109 -29.08 -5.01 -7.40
N ILE A 110 -29.96 -6.00 -7.56
CA ILE A 110 -31.36 -5.90 -7.09
C ILE A 110 -31.31 -5.81 -5.56
N GLY A 111 -31.83 -4.72 -4.99
CA GLY A 111 -31.97 -4.54 -3.53
C GLY A 111 -30.93 -3.64 -2.84
N LEU A 112 -29.92 -3.12 -3.55
CA LEU A 112 -28.99 -2.12 -3.03
C LEU A 112 -29.14 -0.78 -3.78
N ASN A 113 -29.27 0.31 -3.03
CA ASN A 113 -29.33 1.67 -3.58
C ASN A 113 -27.90 2.17 -3.90
N GLY A 114 -27.36 1.77 -5.05
CA GLY A 114 -26.10 2.32 -5.57
C GLY A 114 -25.51 1.54 -6.75
N PRO A 115 -24.67 2.18 -7.59
CA PRO A 115 -23.90 1.47 -8.61
C PRO A 115 -22.85 0.57 -7.95
N GLN A 116 -22.68 -0.65 -8.45
CA GLN A 116 -21.55 -1.48 -8.03
C GLN A 116 -20.26 -0.87 -8.60
N THR A 117 -19.26 -0.70 -7.74
CA THR A 117 -17.96 -0.18 -8.14
C THR A 117 -16.92 -1.29 -8.23
N LEU A 118 -15.92 -1.09 -9.09
CA LEU A 118 -14.73 -1.90 -9.20
C LEU A 118 -13.53 -1.02 -8.86
N ASP A 119 -12.73 -1.47 -7.91
CA ASP A 119 -11.44 -0.86 -7.63
C ASP A 119 -10.45 -1.29 -8.70
N ILE A 120 -9.76 -0.33 -9.29
CA ILE A 120 -8.60 -0.55 -10.16
C ILE A 120 -7.48 0.39 -9.76
N SER A 121 -6.22 -0.01 -9.93
CA SER A 121 -5.11 0.78 -9.38
C SER A 121 -3.84 0.76 -10.23
N TRP A 122 -3.01 1.79 -10.01
CA TRP A 122 -1.68 1.90 -10.61
C TRP A 122 -0.69 0.89 -10.02
N TRP A 123 -0.79 0.59 -8.73
CA TRP A 123 0.06 -0.34 -7.99
C TRP A 123 -0.77 -1.35 -7.20
N PRO A 124 -0.23 -2.54 -6.85
CA PRO A 124 -0.99 -3.51 -6.09
C PRO A 124 -1.27 -2.93 -4.71
N LYS A 125 -2.50 -3.12 -4.21
CA LYS A 125 -2.84 -2.77 -2.83
C LYS A 125 -1.90 -3.49 -1.86
N HIS A 126 -1.62 -2.87 -0.71
CA HIS A 126 -0.74 -3.44 0.32
C HIS A 126 -1.07 -4.91 0.65
N LEU A 127 -2.34 -5.24 0.88
CA LEU A 127 -2.75 -6.64 1.14
C LEU A 127 -2.46 -7.57 -0.04
N ALA A 128 -2.64 -7.11 -1.28
CA ALA A 128 -2.32 -7.93 -2.46
C ALA A 128 -0.80 -8.18 -2.54
N TRP A 129 0.02 -7.18 -2.22
CA TRP A 129 1.47 -7.32 -2.13
C TRP A 129 1.91 -8.25 -0.99
N ALA A 130 1.34 -8.09 0.21
CA ALA A 130 1.68 -8.89 1.38
C ALA A 130 1.45 -10.39 1.15
N HIS A 131 0.43 -10.74 0.36
CA HIS A 131 0.13 -12.12 -0.05
C HIS A 131 0.69 -12.51 -1.42
N SER A 132 1.61 -11.71 -1.97
CA SER A 132 2.24 -11.97 -3.27
C SER A 132 3.50 -12.83 -3.12
N GLY A 133 3.89 -13.54 -4.18
CA GLY A 133 5.17 -14.26 -4.19
C GLY A 133 6.40 -13.35 -4.29
N LEU A 134 6.20 -12.03 -4.39
CA LEU A 134 7.27 -11.02 -4.25
C LEU A 134 7.54 -10.65 -2.79
N ASN A 135 6.61 -10.95 -1.87
CA ASN A 135 6.84 -10.70 -0.46
C ASN A 135 7.69 -11.83 0.16
N ILE A 136 8.99 -11.57 0.31
CA ILE A 136 9.94 -12.43 1.04
C ILE A 136 10.42 -11.78 2.36
N GLY A 137 9.73 -10.75 2.84
CA GLY A 137 10.12 -9.97 4.03
C GLY A 137 11.16 -8.88 3.79
N THR A 138 11.74 -8.78 2.58
CA THR A 138 12.67 -7.71 2.19
C THR A 138 12.47 -7.31 0.73
N TRP A 139 12.84 -6.07 0.37
CA TRP A 139 12.87 -5.64 -1.04
C TRP A 139 14.13 -6.16 -1.72
N ASN A 140 13.98 -7.09 -2.67
CA ASN A 140 15.11 -7.74 -3.35
C ASN A 140 15.17 -7.36 -4.84
N ALA A 141 16.14 -7.93 -5.57
CA ALA A 141 16.32 -7.68 -6.99
C ALA A 141 15.11 -8.08 -7.85
N ASP A 142 14.33 -9.10 -7.46
CA ASP A 142 13.12 -9.52 -8.19
C ASP A 142 11.98 -8.51 -8.01
N CYS A 143 11.79 -8.00 -6.78
CA CYS A 143 10.87 -6.89 -6.50
C CYS A 143 11.21 -5.67 -7.34
N GLU A 144 12.48 -5.29 -7.35
CA GLU A 144 12.99 -4.15 -8.09
C GLU A 144 12.82 -4.31 -9.61
N HIS A 145 13.14 -5.49 -10.15
CA HIS A 145 12.98 -5.80 -11.56
C HIS A 145 11.51 -5.71 -11.99
N TRP A 146 10.62 -6.30 -11.20
CA TRP A 146 9.18 -6.23 -11.44
C TRP A 146 8.66 -4.79 -11.37
N TYR A 147 9.06 -4.04 -10.33
CA TYR A 147 8.65 -2.66 -10.12
C TYR A 147 9.06 -1.76 -11.29
N LYS A 148 10.34 -1.80 -11.67
CA LYS A 148 10.88 -1.04 -12.80
C LYS A 148 10.20 -1.42 -14.12
N GLY A 149 9.94 -2.71 -14.34
CA GLY A 149 9.21 -3.17 -15.52
C GLY A 149 7.80 -2.56 -15.60
N ARG A 150 7.09 -2.53 -14.47
CA ARG A 150 5.78 -1.89 -14.39
C ARG A 150 5.87 -0.37 -14.56
N LEU A 151 6.80 0.30 -13.90
CA LEU A 151 7.02 1.74 -14.01
C LEU A 151 7.29 2.14 -15.46
N ALA A 152 8.15 1.39 -16.16
CA ALA A 152 8.44 1.61 -17.58
C ALA A 152 7.18 1.47 -18.46
N ALA A 153 6.32 0.49 -18.19
CA ALA A 153 5.04 0.34 -18.90
C ALA A 153 4.08 1.50 -18.63
N ILE A 154 4.05 2.04 -17.41
CA ILE A 154 3.27 3.23 -17.06
C ILE A 154 3.81 4.43 -17.84
N GLN A 155 5.11 4.70 -17.77
CA GLN A 155 5.76 5.82 -18.46
C GLN A 155 5.61 5.75 -19.99
N ALA A 156 5.60 4.55 -20.55
CA ALA A 156 5.33 4.32 -21.98
C ALA A 156 3.85 4.48 -22.37
N GLY A 157 2.94 4.67 -21.41
CA GLY A 157 1.50 4.76 -21.63
C GLY A 157 0.87 3.42 -22.06
N THR A 158 1.55 2.30 -21.85
CA THR A 158 1.08 0.95 -22.25
C THR A 158 0.47 0.17 -21.09
N ALA A 159 0.76 0.58 -19.84
CA ALA A 159 0.18 -0.03 -18.66
C ALA A 159 -1.32 0.26 -18.56
N LYS A 160 -2.08 -0.77 -18.17
CA LYS A 160 -3.46 -0.63 -17.72
C LYS A 160 -3.50 -0.66 -16.20
N LEU A 161 -4.42 0.09 -15.60
CA LEU A 161 -4.79 -0.12 -14.22
C LEU A 161 -5.38 -1.52 -14.09
N LEU A 162 -5.05 -2.19 -12.99
CA LEU A 162 -5.47 -3.56 -12.76
C LEU A 162 -6.46 -3.63 -11.60
N SER A 163 -7.44 -4.51 -11.75
CA SER A 163 -8.36 -4.90 -10.69
C SER A 163 -7.68 -5.85 -9.67
N PRO A 164 -8.27 -6.06 -8.48
CA PRO A 164 -7.75 -7.00 -7.49
C PRO A 164 -7.46 -8.41 -8.04
N THR A 165 -8.30 -8.90 -8.96
CA THR A 165 -8.12 -10.23 -9.56
C THR A 165 -6.96 -10.26 -10.54
N GLU A 166 -6.79 -9.22 -11.35
CA GLU A 166 -5.67 -9.10 -12.28
C GLU A 166 -4.35 -8.92 -11.52
N TRP A 167 -4.36 -8.19 -10.41
CA TRP A 167 -3.21 -8.08 -9.52
C TRP A 167 -2.76 -9.43 -9.00
N LYS A 168 -3.69 -10.24 -8.47
CA LYS A 168 -3.37 -11.60 -7.99
C LYS A 168 -2.62 -12.42 -9.04
N SER A 169 -2.97 -12.29 -10.31
CA SER A 169 -2.24 -12.95 -11.41
C SER A 169 -0.88 -12.32 -11.67
N ALA A 170 -0.79 -10.99 -11.69
CA ALA A 170 0.42 -10.24 -12.01
C ALA A 170 1.54 -10.34 -10.96
N ILE A 171 1.20 -10.63 -9.70
CA ILE A 171 2.15 -10.72 -8.58
C ILE A 171 2.18 -12.09 -7.90
N ARG A 172 1.59 -13.12 -8.52
CA ARG A 172 1.50 -14.46 -7.89
C ARG A 172 2.86 -15.05 -7.53
N PHE A 173 3.81 -15.01 -8.47
CA PHE A 173 5.14 -15.65 -8.39
C PHE A 173 5.07 -17.03 -7.70
N THR A 174 6.03 -17.37 -6.82
CA THR A 174 6.09 -18.65 -6.11
C THR A 174 5.51 -18.50 -4.69
N HIS A 175 4.61 -19.41 -4.30
CA HIS A 175 4.02 -19.39 -2.95
C HIS A 175 5.07 -19.75 -1.87
N GLN A 176 6.17 -20.40 -2.25
CA GLN A 176 7.28 -20.68 -1.33
C GLN A 176 7.87 -19.39 -0.72
N SER A 177 7.86 -18.27 -1.47
CA SER A 177 8.33 -16.96 -1.00
C SER A 177 7.60 -16.50 0.26
N LEU A 178 6.28 -16.69 0.31
CA LEU A 178 5.46 -16.31 1.48
C LEU A 178 5.88 -17.06 2.74
N LYS A 179 6.22 -18.35 2.61
CA LYS A 179 6.68 -19.15 3.76
C LYS A 179 8.01 -18.63 4.31
N VAL A 180 8.88 -18.09 3.45
CA VAL A 180 10.15 -17.49 3.89
C VAL A 180 9.88 -16.24 4.71
N ALA A 181 8.97 -15.36 4.26
CA ALA A 181 8.57 -14.17 5.01
C ALA A 181 7.95 -14.54 6.36
N GLU A 182 6.98 -15.47 6.38
CA GLU A 182 6.31 -15.92 7.61
C GLU A 182 7.29 -16.53 8.62
N ILE A 183 8.21 -17.38 8.16
CA ILE A 183 9.24 -17.98 9.03
C ILE A 183 10.20 -16.89 9.53
N GLY A 184 10.59 -15.95 8.68
CA GLY A 184 11.45 -14.83 9.03
C GLY A 184 10.84 -13.95 10.13
N GLU A 185 9.58 -13.54 9.96
CA GLU A 185 8.85 -12.76 10.96
C GLU A 185 8.73 -13.51 12.29
N LYS A 186 8.41 -14.80 12.25
CA LYS A 186 8.33 -15.63 13.45
C LYS A 186 9.67 -15.70 14.19
N LEU A 187 10.77 -15.97 13.48
CA LEU A 187 12.11 -16.04 14.09
C LEU A 187 12.57 -14.68 14.62
N ALA A 188 12.22 -13.59 13.94
CA ALA A 188 12.50 -12.24 14.41
C ALA A 188 11.75 -11.93 15.71
N ALA A 189 10.46 -12.31 15.81
CA ALA A 189 9.69 -12.16 17.03
C ALA A 189 10.28 -12.97 18.18
N GLU A 190 10.62 -14.24 17.96
CA GLU A 190 11.28 -15.10 18.96
C GLU A 190 12.62 -14.52 19.44
N PHE A 191 13.38 -13.90 18.54
CA PHE A 191 14.63 -13.23 18.90
C PHE A 191 14.38 -11.99 19.77
N LEU A 192 13.42 -11.14 19.41
CA LEU A 192 13.07 -9.95 20.19
C LEU A 192 12.60 -10.33 21.60
N ASP A 193 11.77 -11.36 21.73
CA ASP A 193 11.34 -11.92 23.02
C ASP A 193 12.49 -12.49 23.86
N SER A 194 13.64 -12.79 23.25
CA SER A 194 14.82 -13.30 23.96
C SER A 194 15.75 -12.21 24.49
N ILE A 195 15.62 -10.98 24.00
CA ILE A 195 16.52 -9.85 24.35
C ILE A 195 15.81 -8.67 25.04
N ILE A 196 14.47 -8.66 25.04
CA ILE A 196 13.61 -7.74 25.79
C ILE A 196 13.13 -8.48 27.03
#